data_AF-A0A351HIW5-F1
#
_entry.id   AF-A0A351HIW5-F1
#
_cell.length_a   1.000
_cell.length_b   1.000
_cell.length_c   1.000
_cell.angle_alpha   90.00
_cell.angle_beta   90.00
_cell.angle_gamma   90.00
#
_symmetry.space_group_name_H-M   'P 1'
#
loop_
_entity.id
_entity.type
_entity.pdbx_description
1 polymer ?
#
loop_
_entity_poly.entity_id
_entity_poly.type
_entity_poly.pdbx_seq_one_letter_code
_entity_poly.pdbx_strand_id
1 'polypeptide(L)' 'MKVILLTIVLIGIAFLGMAFNIVIRKKRFPETHVGHNKEMRKRGIVCAKTMDKLEQKEAREQFRYKKLTLVEK' A
#
# COMPACT_ATOMS: atom_id res chain seq x y z
N MET A 1 -14.72 -36.61 -27.51
CA MET A 1 -14.17 -36.95 -26.18
C MET A 1 -12.67 -36.62 -26.01
N LYS A 2 -11.78 -37.03 -26.93
CA LYS A 2 -10.32 -36.78 -26.82
C LYS A 2 -9.95 -35.30 -26.61
N VAL A 3 -10.58 -34.39 -27.37
CA VAL A 3 -10.34 -32.94 -27.26
C VAL A 3 -10.78 -32.40 -25.90
N ILE A 4 -11.93 -32.85 -25.39
CA ILE A 4 -12.47 -32.42 -24.09
C ILE A 4 -11.54 -32.84 -22.94
N LEU A 5 -10.98 -34.04 -23.02
CA LEU A 5 -10.00 -34.49 -22.02
C LEU A 5 -8.74 -33.60 -22.05
N LEU A 6 -8.26 -33.28 -23.26
CA LEU A 6 -7.08 -32.44 -23.46
C LEU A 6 -7.28 -31.01 -22.94
N THR A 7 -8.46 -30.41 -23.16
CA THR A 7 -8.78 -29.08 -22.65
C THR A 7 -8.87 -29.05 -21.12
N ILE A 8 -9.44 -30.07 -20.49
CA ILE A 8 -9.50 -30.18 -19.02
C ILE A 8 -8.10 -30.23 -18.41
N VAL A 9 -7.19 -31.04 -18.99
CA VAL A 9 -5.80 -31.12 -18.49
C VAL A 9 -5.09 -29.77 -18.62
N LEU A 10 -5.23 -29.09 -19.76
CA LEU A 10 -4.62 -27.77 -19.97
C LEU A 10 -5.13 -26.72 -18.97
N ILE A 11 -6.44 -26.67 -18.75
CA ILE A 11 -7.06 -25.77 -17.79
C ILE A 11 -6.59 -26.10 -16.36
N GLY A 12 -6.50 -27.38 -16.02
CA GLY A 12 -5.96 -27.83 -14.73
C GLY A 12 -4.54 -27.33 -14.49
N ILE A 13 -3.65 -27.45 -15.48
CA ILE A 13 -2.28 -26.93 -15.39
C ILE A 13 -2.27 -25.41 -15.25
N ALA A 14 -3.14 -24.69 -15.96
CA ALA A 14 -3.23 -23.23 -15.85
C ALA A 14 -3.64 -22.78 -14.43
N PHE A 15 -4.65 -23.41 -13.84
CA PHE A 15 -5.07 -23.11 -12.47
C PHE A 15 -4.00 -23.49 -11.44
N LEU A 16 -3.33 -24.62 -11.62
CA LEU A 16 -2.20 -25.01 -10.77
C LEU A 16 -1.06 -23.99 -10.83
N GLY A 17 -0.74 -23.49 -12.03
CA GLY A 17 0.25 -22.44 -12.24
C GLY A 17 -0.12 -21.13 -11.55
N MET A 18 -1.38 -20.69 -11.65
CA MET A 18 -1.88 -19.51 -10.94
C MET A 18 -1.81 -19.67 -9.42
N ALA A 19 -2.19 -20.84 -8.91
CA ALA A 19 -2.22 -21.12 -7.47
C ALA A 19 -0.83 -21.36 -6.86
N PHE A 20 0.18 -21.72 -7.66
CA PHE A 20 1.53 -22.09 -7.21
C PHE A 20 2.16 -21.09 -6.24
N ASN A 21 2.08 -19.79 -6.54
CA ASN A 21 2.66 -18.74 -5.69
C ASN A 21 1.96 -18.59 -4.33
N ILE A 22 0.66 -18.88 -4.28
CA ILE A 22 -0.15 -18.76 -3.07
C ILE A 22 0.04 -20.01 -2.20
N VAL A 23 -0.05 -21.21 -2.79
CA VAL A 23 -0.01 -22.48 -2.06
C VAL A 23 1.41 -22.90 -1.67
N ILE A 24 2.35 -22.88 -2.62
CA ILE A 24 3.72 -23.40 -2.40
C ILE A 24 4.62 -22.33 -1.82
N ARG A 25 4.67 -21.16 -2.46
CA ARG A 25 5.55 -20.07 -1.98
C ARG A 25 4.99 -19.31 -0.79
N LYS A 26 3.74 -19.60 -0.37
CA LYS A 26 3.00 -18.92 0.71
C LYS A 26 3.11 -17.39 0.63
N LYS A 27 3.21 -16.85 -0.59
CA LYS A 27 3.27 -15.40 -0.79
C LYS A 27 1.88 -14.84 -0.49
N ARG A 28 1.81 -13.99 0.53
CA ARG A 28 0.60 -13.24 0.82
C ARG A 28 0.38 -12.20 -0.28
N PHE A 29 -0.88 -11.88 -0.53
CA PHE A 29 -1.20 -10.71 -1.33
C PHE A 29 -0.62 -9.45 -0.66
N PRO A 30 -0.10 -8.50 -1.46
CA PRO A 30 0.45 -7.27 -0.90
C PRO A 30 -0.65 -6.48 -0.18
N GLU A 31 -0.30 -5.84 0.94
CA GLU A 31 -1.19 -4.94 1.66
C GLU A 31 -1.51 -3.70 0.80
N THR A 32 -2.74 -3.59 0.30
CA THR A 32 -3.17 -2.47 -0.55
C THR A 32 -3.62 -1.25 0.26
N HIS A 33 -3.86 -1.42 1.57
CA HIS A 33 -4.20 -0.32 2.45
C HIS A 33 -2.98 0.51 2.82
N VAL A 34 -2.96 1.76 2.34
CA VAL A 34 -1.88 2.74 2.57
C VAL A 34 -1.48 2.85 4.05
N GLY A 35 -2.45 2.84 4.97
CA GLY A 35 -2.19 2.99 6.40
C GLY A 35 -1.54 1.77 7.07
N HIS A 36 -1.78 0.56 6.58
CA HIS A 36 -1.26 -0.69 7.16
C HIS A 36 -0.02 -1.22 6.43
N ASN A 37 0.26 -0.71 5.23
CA ASN A 37 1.39 -1.15 4.43
C ASN A 37 2.72 -0.57 4.95
N LYS A 38 3.55 -1.43 5.55
CA LYS A 38 4.87 -1.07 6.08
C LYS A 38 5.80 -0.50 5.00
N GLU A 39 5.74 -1.00 3.77
CA GLU A 39 6.60 -0.54 2.68
C GLU A 39 6.20 0.84 2.18
N MET A 40 4.89 1.16 2.18
CA MET A 40 4.42 2.52 1.88
C MET A 40 4.83 3.51 2.97
N ARG A 41 4.72 3.10 4.24
CA ARG A 41 5.17 3.93 5.37
C ARG A 41 6.67 4.23 5.33
N LYS A 42 7.51 3.27 4.96
CA LYS A 42 8.96 3.48 4.77
C LYS A 42 9.27 4.51 3.69
N ARG A 43 8.42 4.63 2.67
CA ARG A 43 8.53 5.62 1.59
C ARG A 43 7.90 6.98 1.95
N GLY A 44 7.37 7.14 3.16
CA GLY A 44 6.67 8.35 3.58
C GLY A 44 5.28 8.51 2.99
N ILE A 45 4.73 7.49 2.34
CA ILE A 45 3.37 7.56 1.76
C ILE A 45 2.36 7.24 2.87
N VAL A 46 1.49 8.18 3.17
CA VAL A 46 0.37 8.04 4.11
C VAL A 46 -0.95 8.44 3.44
N CYS A 47 -2.08 8.16 4.11
CA CYS A 47 -3.38 8.52 3.56
C CYS A 47 -3.56 10.05 3.49
N ALA A 48 -4.41 10.51 2.56
CA ALA A 48 -4.68 11.93 2.32
C ALA A 48 -5.00 12.69 3.63
N LYS A 49 -5.88 12.14 4.47
CA LYS A 49 -6.24 12.73 5.76
C LYS A 49 -5.05 12.93 6.71
N THR A 50 -4.06 12.03 6.68
CA THR A 50 -2.86 12.17 7.51
C THR A 50 -1.92 13.22 6.92
N MET A 51 -1.82 13.29 5.59
CA MET A 51 -1.09 14.38 4.90
C MET A 51 -1.70 15.75 5.24
N ASP A 52 -3.01 15.90 5.10
CA ASP A 52 -3.72 17.15 5.42
C ASP A 52 -3.44 17.59 6.88
N LYS A 53 -3.42 16.63 7.81
CA LYS A 53 -3.12 16.91 9.23
C LYS A 53 -1.68 17.33 9.47
N LEU A 54 -0.72 16.70 8.77
CA LEU A 54 0.69 17.05 8.84
C LEU A 54 0.91 18.46 8.32
N GLU A 55 0.37 18.78 7.14
CA GLU A 55 0.45 20.12 6.56
C GLU A 55 -0.21 21.18 7.45
N GLN A 56 -1.39 20.90 8.00
CA GLN A 56 -2.04 21.80 8.97
C GLN A 56 -1.20 22.00 10.23
N LYS A 57 -0.52 20.97 10.72
CA LYS A 57 0.37 21.07 11.88
C LYS A 57 1.56 21.96 11.54
N GLU A 58 2.22 21.71 10.42
CA GLU A 58 3.36 22.52 9.94
C GLU A 58 2.97 23.99 9.78
N ALA A 59 1.84 24.28 9.14
CA ALA A 59 1.33 25.65 9.01
C ALA A 59 1.13 26.33 10.38
N ARG A 60 0.49 25.64 11.34
CA ARG A 60 0.30 26.16 12.71
C ARG A 60 1.61 26.44 13.42
N GLU A 61 2.60 25.57 13.26
CA GLU A 61 3.92 25.76 13.86
C GLU A 61 4.63 26.97 13.25
N GLN A 62 4.63 27.11 11.92
CA GLN A 62 5.17 28.27 11.21
C GLN A 62 4.55 29.59 11.71
N PHE A 63 3.23 29.65 11.85
CA PHE A 63 2.55 30.83 12.41
C PHE A 63 2.96 31.11 13.86
N ARG A 64 3.11 30.07 14.69
CA ARG A 64 3.54 30.20 16.09
C ARG A 64 4.96 30.77 16.19
N TYR A 65 5.91 30.28 15.39
CA TYR A 65 7.28 30.80 15.36
C TYR A 65 7.32 32.25 14.89
N LYS A 66 6.59 32.59 13.83
CA LYS A 66 6.48 33.96 13.33
C LYS A 66 5.90 34.91 14.38
N LYS A 67 4.95 34.45 15.19
CA LYS A 67 4.40 35.25 16.29
C LYS A 67 5.43 35.48 17.40
N LEU A 68 6.22 34.46 17.75
CA LEU A 68 7.28 34.60 18.77
C LEU A 68 8.31 35.65 18.35
N THR A 69 8.79 35.59 17.10
CA THR A 69 9.79 36.53 16.57
C THR A 69 9.29 37.96 16.43
N LEU A 70 7.98 38.16 16.27
CA LEU A 70 7.36 39.49 16.25
C LEU A 70 7.25 40.13 17.63
N VAL A 71 7.23 39.34 18.71
CA VAL A 71 7.19 39.84 20.09
C VAL A 71 8.57 40.20 20.62
N GLU A 72 9.61 39.53 20.10
CA GLU A 72 11.00 39.70 20.52
C GLU A 72 11.70 40.92 19.87
N LYS A 73 11.02 41.63 18.97
CA LYS A 73 11.54 42.76 18.20
C LYS A 73 10.84 44.05 18.61
#